data_AF-A0A178ZL68-F1
#
_entry.id   AF-A0A178ZL68-F1
#
_cell.length_a   1.000
_cell.length_b   1.000
_cell.length_c   1.000
_cell.angle_alpha   90.00
_cell.angle_beta   90.00
_cell.angle_gamma   90.00
#
_symmetry.space_group_name_H-M   'P 1'
#
loop_
_entity.id
_entity.type
_entity.pdbx_description
1 polymer ?
#
loop_
_entity_poly.entity_id
_entity_poly.type
_entity_poly.pdbx_seq_one_letter_code
_entity_poly.pdbx_strand_id
1 'polypeptide(L)'
;MGTAWAANKQFPWEIDRYIGGIENVKINITLRIYANKWHVYAGLAILNPAAKEQIRQYAESVTELFKLMLGGHREELSHRIKTAGAAVFSKDAVDQDLLLGDDVLDKFSLSRRPKERMPNNHLSLLGIVDCWWKLGIVPYDHMICSTPLFRIWLGVTEYLFRNETLLDEVINTAIDDNTFRSDDLEFTFAARAWSECVSFGAFEAYRNRFERIQQYFAPRFPDAVRLGNEMIKEIMVKTKN
;
A
#
# COMPACT_ATOMS: atom_id res chain seq x y z
N MET A 1 6.79 2.24 2.05
CA MET A 1 6.27 2.50 3.41
C MET A 1 7.34 2.32 4.45
N GLY A 2 7.83 1.09 4.73
CA GLY A 2 8.87 0.89 5.76
C GLY A 2 10.13 1.77 5.65
N THR A 3 10.64 2.00 4.43
CA THR A 3 11.75 2.94 4.19
C THR A 3 11.42 4.37 4.57
N ALA A 4 10.19 4.84 4.31
CA ALA A 4 9.75 6.20 4.61
C ALA A 4 9.57 6.40 6.13
N TRP A 5 8.94 5.44 6.81
CA TRP A 5 8.82 5.47 8.28
C TRP A 5 10.19 5.47 8.97
N ALA A 6 11.13 4.64 8.49
CA ALA A 6 12.49 4.65 9.02
C ALA A 6 13.23 5.98 8.76
N ALA A 7 13.03 6.61 7.59
CA ALA A 7 13.61 7.91 7.27
C ALA A 7 13.09 9.01 8.22
N ASN A 8 11.80 8.97 8.54
CA ASN A 8 11.16 9.87 9.51
C ASN A 8 11.40 9.47 10.98
N LYS A 9 12.10 8.36 11.25
CA LYS A 9 12.31 7.79 12.59
C LYS A 9 11.01 7.51 13.34
N GLN A 10 10.01 7.04 12.60
CA GLN A 10 8.65 6.81 13.09
C GLN A 10 8.31 5.32 13.16
N PHE A 11 7.56 4.98 14.21
CA PHE A 11 6.84 3.71 14.30
C PHE A 11 5.35 4.00 14.14
N PRO A 12 4.70 3.62 13.03
CA PRO A 12 3.34 4.06 12.74
C PRO A 12 2.31 3.63 13.81
N TRP A 13 2.49 2.49 14.49
CA TRP A 13 1.61 2.08 15.60
C TRP A 13 1.77 2.89 16.90
N GLU A 14 2.79 3.74 16.99
CA GLU A 14 3.03 4.65 18.12
C GLU A 14 2.48 6.06 17.84
N ILE A 15 1.88 6.28 16.66
CA ILE A 15 1.40 7.59 16.20
C ILE A 15 -0.10 7.49 15.91
N ASP A 16 -0.90 8.30 16.62
CA ASP A 16 -2.37 8.24 16.55
C ASP A 16 -2.93 8.31 15.13
N ARG A 17 -2.29 9.08 14.23
CA ARG A 17 -2.72 9.25 12.84
C ARG A 17 -2.61 7.99 11.96
N TYR A 18 -1.86 6.98 12.39
CA TYR A 18 -1.63 5.73 11.67
C TYR A 18 -2.37 4.54 12.31
N ILE A 19 -3.28 4.80 13.24
CA ILE A 19 -4.06 3.77 13.93
C ILE A 19 -5.40 3.56 13.19
N GLY A 20 -5.75 2.31 12.88
CA GLY A 20 -7.08 1.93 12.41
C GLY A 20 -7.19 1.63 10.91
N GLY A 21 -8.26 0.91 10.52
CA GLY A 21 -8.67 0.65 9.13
C GLY A 21 -7.54 0.28 8.17
N ILE A 22 -7.42 1.06 7.09
CA ILE A 22 -6.46 0.86 6.00
C ILE A 22 -5.00 0.89 6.49
N GLU A 23 -4.69 1.71 7.50
CA GLU A 23 -3.32 1.87 7.99
C GLU A 23 -2.83 0.60 8.70
N ASN A 24 -3.71 -0.05 9.48
CA ASN A 24 -3.39 -1.34 10.10
C ASN A 24 -2.99 -2.40 9.07
N VAL A 25 -3.71 -2.46 7.94
CA VAL A 25 -3.39 -3.40 6.87
C VAL A 25 -2.01 -3.09 6.28
N LYS A 26 -1.71 -1.83 5.99
CA LYS A 26 -0.40 -1.38 5.46
C LYS A 26 0.75 -1.70 6.41
N ILE A 27 0.55 -1.49 7.71
CA ILE A 27 1.55 -1.79 8.75
C ILE A 27 1.80 -3.30 8.80
N ASN A 28 0.74 -4.11 8.89
CA ASN A 28 0.85 -5.57 8.95
C ASN A 28 1.56 -6.15 7.72
N ILE A 29 1.20 -5.69 6.50
CA ILE A 29 1.88 -6.12 5.27
C ILE A 29 3.36 -5.74 5.32
N THR A 30 3.67 -4.50 5.70
CA THR A 30 5.06 -4.01 5.77
C THR A 30 5.91 -4.85 6.72
N LEU A 31 5.43 -5.07 7.95
CA LEU A 31 6.19 -5.82 8.95
C LEU A 31 6.33 -7.29 8.58
N ARG A 32 5.31 -7.89 7.94
CA ARG A 32 5.41 -9.26 7.43
C ARG A 32 6.42 -9.40 6.29
N ILE A 33 6.53 -8.40 5.41
CA ILE A 33 7.57 -8.38 4.38
C ILE A 33 8.94 -8.38 5.05
N TYR A 34 9.20 -7.43 5.96
CA TYR A 34 10.51 -7.30 6.62
C TYR A 34 10.82 -8.41 7.64
N ALA A 35 9.84 -9.17 8.12
CA ALA A 35 10.07 -10.37 8.93
C ALA A 35 10.57 -11.58 8.12
N ASN A 36 10.60 -11.50 6.79
CA ASN A 36 11.05 -12.56 5.89
C ASN A 36 12.45 -12.28 5.32
N LYS A 37 13.01 -13.26 4.59
CA LYS A 37 14.35 -13.14 3.99
C LYS A 37 14.31 -12.28 2.72
N TRP A 38 15.20 -11.29 2.65
CA TRP A 38 15.29 -10.32 1.54
C TRP A 38 15.38 -10.99 0.16
N HIS A 39 16.10 -12.12 0.05
CA HIS A 39 16.37 -12.78 -1.22
C HIS A 39 15.11 -13.34 -1.91
N VAL A 40 14.05 -13.64 -1.14
CA VAL A 40 12.75 -14.06 -1.70
C VAL A 40 12.15 -12.92 -2.52
N TYR A 41 12.15 -11.70 -1.96
CA TYR A 41 11.60 -10.52 -2.62
C TYR A 41 12.52 -9.99 -3.72
N ALA A 42 13.84 -10.04 -3.53
CA ALA A 42 14.80 -9.66 -4.56
C ALA A 42 14.68 -10.56 -5.79
N GLY A 43 14.55 -11.88 -5.61
CA GLY A 43 14.36 -12.82 -6.71
C GLY A 43 13.08 -12.50 -7.51
N LEU A 44 11.96 -12.27 -6.82
CA LEU A 44 10.69 -11.91 -7.46
C LEU A 44 10.75 -10.57 -8.21
N ALA A 45 11.44 -9.57 -7.66
CA ALA A 45 11.47 -8.22 -8.24
C ALA A 45 12.51 -8.08 -9.35
N ILE A 46 13.73 -8.59 -9.16
CA ILE A 46 14.87 -8.37 -10.06
C ILE A 46 14.87 -9.37 -11.23
N LEU A 47 14.45 -10.61 -11.02
CA LEU A 47 14.51 -11.64 -12.06
C LEU A 47 13.26 -11.68 -12.94
N ASN A 48 12.18 -10.99 -12.56
CA ASN A 48 10.94 -10.93 -13.33
C ASN A 48 10.83 -9.62 -14.13
N PRO A 49 10.92 -9.66 -15.48
CA PRO A 49 10.78 -8.46 -16.32
C PRO A 49 9.45 -7.73 -16.15
N ALA A 50 8.34 -8.47 -15.96
CA ALA A 50 7.03 -7.86 -15.74
C ALA A 50 6.97 -7.13 -14.39
N ALA A 51 7.65 -7.67 -13.36
CA ALA A 51 7.76 -6.98 -12.06
C ALA A 51 8.60 -5.70 -12.17
N LYS A 52 9.70 -5.71 -12.95
CA LYS A 52 10.51 -4.51 -13.20
C LYS A 52 9.66 -3.38 -13.79
N GLU A 53 8.86 -3.68 -14.82
CA GLU A 53 8.02 -2.68 -15.47
C GLU A 53 6.93 -2.15 -14.54
N GLN A 54 6.26 -3.03 -13.79
CA GLN A 54 5.28 -2.61 -12.79
C GLN A 54 5.89 -1.74 -11.68
N ILE A 55 7.08 -2.09 -11.18
CA ILE A 55 7.76 -1.31 -10.13
C ILE A 55 8.21 0.05 -10.66
N ARG A 56 8.67 0.12 -11.92
CA ARG A 56 9.01 1.37 -12.62
C ARG A 56 7.78 2.27 -12.74
N GLN A 57 6.69 1.74 -13.30
CA GLN A 57 5.46 2.50 -13.46
C GLN A 57 4.86 2.91 -12.11
N TYR A 58 4.91 2.05 -11.08
CA TYR A 58 4.42 2.41 -9.75
C TYR A 58 5.17 3.61 -9.15
N ALA A 59 6.50 3.64 -9.29
CA ALA A 59 7.29 4.77 -8.83
C ALA A 59 6.97 6.06 -9.59
N GLU A 60 6.70 5.96 -10.90
CA GLU A 60 6.26 7.06 -11.75
C GLU A 60 4.87 7.57 -11.33
N SER A 61 3.89 6.68 -11.22
CA SER A 61 2.52 6.97 -10.76
C SER A 61 2.50 7.66 -9.39
N VAL A 62 3.21 7.12 -8.39
CA VAL A 62 3.32 7.76 -7.06
C VAL A 62 3.93 9.15 -7.16
N THR A 63 4.97 9.33 -7.98
CA THR A 63 5.65 10.63 -8.14
C THR A 63 4.74 11.66 -8.80
N GLU A 64 4.02 11.28 -9.86
CA GLU A 64 3.12 12.18 -10.58
C GLU A 64 1.91 12.57 -9.72
N LEU A 65 1.28 11.61 -9.05
CA LEU A 65 0.16 11.91 -8.15
C LEU A 65 0.59 12.85 -7.01
N PHE A 66 1.77 12.61 -6.42
CA PHE A 66 2.30 13.51 -5.39
C PHE A 66 2.56 14.93 -5.91
N LYS A 67 3.03 15.08 -7.16
CA LYS A 67 3.18 16.40 -7.79
C LYS A 67 1.83 17.11 -7.97
N LEU A 68 0.78 16.39 -8.35
CA LEU A 68 -0.58 16.95 -8.44
C LEU A 68 -1.09 17.42 -7.07
N MET A 69 -0.85 16.62 -6.02
CA MET A 69 -1.15 16.97 -4.64
C MET A 69 -0.39 18.23 -4.19
N LEU A 70 0.89 18.34 -4.55
CA LEU A 70 1.74 19.49 -4.22
C LEU A 70 1.33 20.77 -4.95
N GLY A 71 0.94 20.66 -6.21
CA GLY A 71 0.47 21.78 -7.02
C GLY A 71 -0.98 22.21 -6.77
N GLY A 72 -1.72 21.49 -5.92
CA GLY A 72 -3.13 21.77 -5.65
C GLY A 72 -4.05 21.50 -6.85
N HIS A 73 -3.64 20.62 -7.77
CA HIS A 73 -4.35 20.32 -9.02
C HIS A 73 -5.53 19.36 -8.79
N ARG A 74 -6.54 19.82 -8.05
CA ARG A 74 -7.69 19.01 -7.61
C ARG A 74 -8.44 18.32 -8.75
N GLU A 75 -8.82 19.08 -9.78
CA GLU A 75 -9.63 18.55 -10.87
C GLU A 75 -8.88 17.45 -11.65
N GLU A 76 -7.59 17.69 -11.93
CA GLU A 76 -6.73 16.73 -12.62
C GLU A 76 -6.50 15.48 -11.77
N LEU A 77 -6.21 15.64 -10.47
CA LEU A 77 -6.03 14.52 -9.54
C LEU A 77 -7.32 13.69 -9.45
N SER A 78 -8.46 14.35 -9.24
CA SER A 78 -9.77 13.69 -9.09
C SER A 78 -10.15 12.92 -10.36
N HIS A 79 -10.01 13.55 -11.53
CA HIS A 79 -10.27 12.90 -12.81
C HIS A 79 -9.38 11.67 -13.00
N ARG A 80 -8.07 11.83 -12.82
CA ARG A 80 -7.09 10.74 -12.98
C ARG A 80 -7.39 9.55 -12.06
N ILE A 81 -7.63 9.80 -10.77
CA ILE A 81 -7.91 8.74 -9.78
C ILE A 81 -9.23 8.04 -10.09
N LYS A 82 -10.30 8.78 -10.36
CA LYS A 82 -11.62 8.18 -10.65
C LYS A 82 -11.61 7.39 -11.96
N THR A 83 -10.91 7.87 -12.99
CA THR A 83 -10.72 7.14 -14.25
C THR A 83 -9.92 5.85 -14.04
N ALA A 84 -8.82 5.90 -13.29
CA ALA A 84 -8.03 4.71 -12.99
C ALA A 84 -8.84 3.67 -12.19
N GLY A 85 -9.59 4.12 -11.18
CA GLY A 85 -10.49 3.28 -10.40
C GLY A 85 -11.56 2.59 -11.25
N ALA A 86 -12.23 3.34 -12.12
CA ALA A 86 -13.25 2.80 -13.01
C ALA A 86 -12.69 1.77 -14.02
N ALA A 87 -11.46 1.96 -14.49
CA ALA A 87 -10.79 1.03 -15.39
C ALA A 87 -10.35 -0.27 -14.70
N VAL A 88 -9.87 -0.17 -13.46
CA VAL A 88 -9.33 -1.33 -12.70
C VAL A 88 -10.43 -2.13 -12.00
N PHE A 89 -11.46 -1.46 -11.47
CA PHE A 89 -12.53 -2.06 -10.66
C PHE A 89 -13.91 -1.90 -11.32
N SER A 90 -13.99 -2.03 -12.65
CA SER A 90 -15.20 -1.79 -13.43
C SER A 90 -16.45 -2.45 -12.86
N LYS A 91 -17.63 -1.86 -13.12
CA LYS A 91 -18.91 -2.28 -12.54
C LYS A 91 -19.32 -3.73 -12.83
N ASP A 92 -18.72 -4.42 -13.79
CA ASP A 92 -19.00 -5.85 -14.04
C ASP A 92 -18.38 -6.76 -12.95
N ALA A 93 -17.44 -6.25 -12.14
CA ALA A 93 -16.94 -6.90 -10.93
C ALA A 93 -17.87 -6.72 -9.71
N VAL A 94 -18.99 -6.00 -9.85
CA VAL A 94 -19.95 -5.73 -8.75
C VAL A 94 -20.63 -7.00 -8.23
N ASP A 95 -20.65 -8.08 -9.02
CA ASP A 95 -21.19 -9.39 -8.64
C ASP A 95 -20.23 -10.23 -7.76
N GLN A 96 -19.03 -9.69 -7.46
CA GLN A 96 -18.12 -10.28 -6.47
C GLN A 96 -18.24 -9.53 -5.13
N ASP A 97 -18.53 -10.29 -4.07
CA ASP A 97 -18.53 -9.79 -2.69
C ASP A 97 -17.18 -9.12 -2.37
N LEU A 98 -17.23 -7.97 -1.70
CA LEU A 98 -16.03 -7.26 -1.24
C LEU A 98 -15.15 -8.22 -0.42
N LEU A 99 -13.90 -8.39 -0.84
CA LEU A 99 -12.93 -9.24 -0.15
C LEU A 99 -12.71 -8.83 1.32
N LEU A 100 -12.83 -7.53 1.63
CA LEU A 100 -12.63 -6.96 2.97
C LEU A 100 -13.63 -5.82 3.23
N GLY A 101 -14.45 -5.97 4.28
CA GLY A 101 -15.30 -4.91 4.83
C GLY A 101 -14.70 -4.27 6.10
N ASP A 102 -15.29 -3.14 6.54
CA ASP A 102 -14.85 -2.35 7.71
C ASP A 102 -14.69 -3.20 8.99
N ASP A 103 -15.60 -4.15 9.19
CA ASP A 103 -15.60 -5.04 10.36
C ASP A 103 -14.37 -5.98 10.42
N VAL A 104 -13.74 -6.25 9.28
CA VAL A 104 -12.51 -7.05 9.17
C VAL A 104 -11.28 -6.16 9.33
N LEU A 105 -11.29 -4.98 8.72
CA LEU A 105 -10.16 -4.04 8.75
C LEU A 105 -9.87 -3.55 10.18
N ASP A 106 -10.90 -3.29 10.98
CA ASP A 106 -10.79 -2.73 12.34
C ASP A 106 -10.52 -3.77 13.45
N LYS A 107 -10.40 -5.06 13.11
CA LYS A 107 -10.07 -6.13 14.07
C LYS A 107 -8.56 -6.30 14.29
N PHE A 108 -7.71 -5.87 13.37
CA PHE A 108 -6.28 -6.23 13.35
C PHE A 108 -5.34 -5.04 13.59
N SER A 109 -5.55 -4.37 14.72
CA SER A 109 -4.73 -3.23 15.14
C SER A 109 -3.59 -3.65 16.06
N LEU A 110 -2.40 -3.07 15.86
CA LEU A 110 -1.26 -3.16 16.79
C LEU A 110 -1.44 -2.28 18.05
N SER A 111 -2.39 -1.36 18.01
CA SER A 111 -2.70 -0.40 19.08
C SER A 111 -4.22 -0.38 19.38
N ARG A 112 -4.64 0.31 20.45
CA ARG A 112 -6.06 0.43 20.82
C ARG A 112 -6.86 1.08 19.69
N ARG A 113 -8.12 0.66 19.49
CA ARG A 113 -9.01 1.31 18.51
C ARG A 113 -9.04 2.82 18.77
N PRO A 114 -8.81 3.65 17.74
CA PRO A 114 -8.87 5.09 17.91
C PRO A 114 -10.33 5.50 18.13
N LYS A 115 -10.55 6.58 18.89
CA LYS A 115 -11.91 7.13 19.09
C LYS A 115 -12.46 7.74 17.79
N GLU A 116 -11.58 8.26 16.94
CA GLU A 116 -11.92 8.88 15.65
C GLU A 116 -10.84 8.52 14.61
N ARG A 117 -11.26 8.21 13.37
CA ARG A 117 -10.34 7.94 12.25
C ARG A 117 -9.76 9.26 11.74
N MET A 118 -8.44 9.35 11.61
CA MET A 118 -7.81 10.47 10.92
C MET A 118 -7.85 10.25 9.40
N PRO A 119 -8.41 11.20 8.60
CA PRO A 119 -8.35 11.14 7.14
C PRO A 119 -6.92 11.07 6.62
N ASN A 120 -6.68 10.27 5.60
CA ASN A 120 -5.37 10.10 4.97
C ASN A 120 -5.54 10.00 3.45
N ASN A 121 -4.65 10.63 2.68
CA ASN A 121 -4.69 10.60 1.21
C ASN A 121 -4.33 9.24 0.60
N HIS A 122 -3.76 8.33 1.39
CA HIS A 122 -3.42 6.97 0.97
C HIS A 122 -2.67 6.89 -0.38
N LEU A 123 -1.69 7.78 -0.61
CA LEU A 123 -0.90 7.87 -1.85
C LEU A 123 -0.36 6.51 -2.31
N SER A 124 -0.01 5.62 -1.39
CA SER A 124 0.45 4.27 -1.72
C SER A 124 -0.60 3.40 -2.43
N LEU A 125 -1.90 3.57 -2.12
CA LEU A 125 -3.01 2.88 -2.77
C LEU A 125 -3.45 3.60 -4.05
N LEU A 126 -3.51 4.94 -4.03
CA LEU A 126 -3.78 5.72 -5.24
C LEU A 126 -2.76 5.43 -6.34
N GLY A 127 -1.48 5.38 -5.98
CA GLY A 127 -0.39 5.10 -6.91
C GLY A 127 -0.44 3.70 -7.53
N ILE A 128 -0.98 2.69 -6.83
CA ILE A 128 -1.03 1.35 -7.42
C ILE A 128 -2.17 1.24 -8.42
N VAL A 129 -3.32 1.83 -8.12
CA VAL A 129 -4.45 1.81 -9.06
C VAL A 129 -4.13 2.60 -10.31
N ASP A 130 -3.46 3.75 -10.17
CA ASP A 130 -2.94 4.49 -11.32
C ASP A 130 -1.92 3.67 -12.11
N CYS A 131 -1.00 2.96 -11.44
CA CYS A 131 -0.03 2.08 -12.10
C CYS A 131 -0.71 0.97 -12.90
N TRP A 132 -1.71 0.30 -12.32
CA TRP A 132 -2.46 -0.76 -12.99
C TRP A 132 -3.22 -0.22 -14.20
N TRP A 133 -3.87 0.93 -14.06
CA TRP A 133 -4.54 1.60 -15.17
C TRP A 133 -3.57 1.96 -16.31
N LYS A 134 -2.41 2.54 -16.00
CA LYS A 134 -1.40 2.91 -17.00
C LYS A 134 -0.83 1.70 -17.76
N LEU A 135 -0.76 0.54 -17.11
CA LEU A 135 -0.28 -0.71 -17.73
C LEU A 135 -1.40 -1.56 -18.33
N GLY A 136 -2.67 -1.16 -18.22
CA GLY A 136 -3.81 -1.96 -18.66
C GLY A 136 -3.95 -3.29 -17.90
N ILE A 137 -3.55 -3.31 -16.62
CA ILE A 137 -3.59 -4.49 -15.75
C ILE A 137 -4.90 -4.48 -14.96
N VAL A 138 -5.65 -5.57 -15.03
CA VAL A 138 -6.78 -5.85 -14.13
C VAL A 138 -6.32 -6.92 -13.12
N PRO A 139 -6.11 -6.57 -11.83
CA PRO A 139 -5.51 -7.48 -10.85
C PRO A 139 -6.22 -8.83 -10.71
N TYR A 140 -7.55 -8.86 -10.89
CA TYR A 140 -8.38 -10.07 -10.80
C TYR A 140 -8.14 -11.05 -11.95
N ASP A 141 -7.78 -10.57 -13.13
CA ASP A 141 -7.56 -11.40 -14.34
C ASP A 141 -6.17 -12.04 -14.36
N HIS A 142 -5.24 -11.48 -13.59
CA HIS A 142 -3.87 -11.98 -13.52
C HIS A 142 -3.69 -12.90 -12.30
N MET A 143 -3.02 -14.05 -12.50
CA MET A 143 -2.63 -15.05 -11.48
C MET A 143 -1.85 -14.51 -10.26
N ILE A 144 -1.57 -13.22 -10.18
CA ILE A 144 -0.91 -12.55 -9.04
C ILE A 144 -1.76 -12.69 -7.75
N CYS A 145 -3.06 -12.97 -7.89
CA CYS A 145 -4.02 -13.24 -6.82
C CYS A 145 -3.82 -14.55 -6.02
N SER A 146 -2.74 -15.31 -6.21
CA SER A 146 -2.53 -16.57 -5.48
C SER A 146 -1.95 -16.39 -4.06
N THR A 147 -1.35 -15.24 -3.74
CA THR A 147 -0.73 -15.05 -2.41
C THR A 147 -1.69 -14.36 -1.43
N PRO A 148 -1.82 -14.85 -0.18
CA PRO A 148 -2.68 -14.21 0.82
C PRO A 148 -2.35 -12.72 1.06
N LEU A 149 -1.07 -12.34 1.00
CA LEU A 149 -0.66 -10.95 1.17
C LEU A 149 -1.19 -10.03 0.07
N PHE A 150 -1.08 -10.48 -1.19
CA PHE A 150 -1.58 -9.69 -2.32
C PHE A 150 -3.11 -9.57 -2.26
N ARG A 151 -3.83 -10.64 -1.88
CA ARG A 151 -5.31 -10.57 -1.72
C ARG A 151 -5.74 -9.55 -0.68
N ILE A 152 -5.04 -9.48 0.45
CA ILE A 152 -5.36 -8.49 1.50
C ILE A 152 -5.12 -7.08 0.99
N TRP A 153 -3.99 -6.88 0.31
CA TRP A 153 -3.65 -5.59 -0.27
C TRP A 153 -4.62 -5.17 -1.39
N LEU A 154 -5.01 -6.09 -2.26
CA LEU A 154 -6.01 -5.87 -3.29
C LEU A 154 -7.37 -5.53 -2.67
N GLY A 155 -7.82 -6.30 -1.68
CA GLY A 155 -9.10 -6.07 -1.01
C GLY A 155 -9.19 -4.70 -0.32
N VAL A 156 -8.12 -4.23 0.33
CA VAL A 156 -8.12 -2.88 0.93
C VAL A 156 -8.08 -1.77 -0.12
N THR A 157 -7.42 -2.04 -1.26
CA THR A 157 -7.38 -1.09 -2.38
C THR A 157 -8.76 -1.01 -3.06
N GLU A 158 -9.41 -2.15 -3.29
CA GLU A 158 -10.76 -2.20 -3.82
C GLU A 158 -11.76 -1.52 -2.88
N TYR A 159 -11.69 -1.80 -1.57
CA TYR A 159 -12.53 -1.15 -0.56
C TYR A 159 -12.44 0.38 -0.66
N LEU A 160 -11.23 0.93 -0.80
CA LEU A 160 -11.02 2.37 -0.97
C LEU A 160 -11.73 2.91 -2.22
N PHE A 161 -11.62 2.21 -3.35
CA PHE A 161 -12.12 2.69 -4.64
C PHE A 161 -13.60 2.40 -4.88
N ARG A 162 -14.20 1.42 -4.18
CA ARG A 162 -15.64 1.13 -4.23
C ARG A 162 -16.47 1.98 -3.26
N ASN A 163 -15.82 2.68 -2.32
CA ASN A 163 -16.48 3.61 -1.41
C ASN A 163 -16.32 5.05 -1.92
N GLU A 164 -17.31 5.57 -2.64
CA GLU A 164 -17.27 6.91 -3.26
C GLU A 164 -17.02 8.03 -2.23
N THR A 165 -17.68 7.96 -1.08
CA THR A 165 -17.52 8.95 0.01
C THR A 165 -16.08 8.94 0.54
N LEU A 166 -15.52 7.76 0.77
CA LEU A 166 -14.13 7.62 1.22
C LEU A 166 -13.14 8.09 0.16
N LEU A 167 -13.37 7.75 -1.10
CA LEU A 167 -12.49 8.15 -2.20
C LEU A 167 -12.47 9.68 -2.36
N ASP A 168 -13.62 10.34 -2.23
CA ASP A 168 -13.71 11.80 -2.23
C ASP A 168 -13.00 12.43 -1.02
N GLU A 169 -13.16 11.86 0.19
CA GLU A 169 -12.40 12.31 1.38
C GLU A 169 -10.90 12.20 1.15
N VAL A 170 -10.45 11.09 0.57
CA VAL A 170 -9.04 10.79 0.27
C VAL A 170 -8.48 11.80 -0.73
N ILE A 171 -9.19 12.09 -1.82
CA ILE A 171 -8.79 13.10 -2.82
C ILE A 171 -8.76 14.49 -2.19
N ASN A 172 -9.74 14.84 -1.35
CA ASN A 172 -9.78 16.13 -0.67
C ASN A 172 -8.61 16.28 0.31
N THR A 173 -8.37 15.26 1.14
CA THR A 173 -7.23 15.20 2.06
C THR A 173 -5.91 15.32 1.31
N ALA A 174 -5.79 14.72 0.12
CA ALA A 174 -4.60 14.80 -0.71
C ALA A 174 -4.25 16.22 -1.16
N ILE A 175 -5.26 17.09 -1.30
CA ILE A 175 -5.10 18.48 -1.73
C ILE A 175 -4.99 19.43 -0.53
N ASP A 176 -5.90 19.32 0.44
CA ASP A 176 -6.12 20.33 1.47
C ASP A 176 -5.34 20.08 2.77
N ASP A 177 -4.99 18.82 3.04
CA ASP A 177 -4.31 18.44 4.27
C ASP A 177 -2.81 18.20 4.04
N ASN A 178 -2.01 18.69 4.98
CA ASN A 178 -0.55 18.56 4.97
C ASN A 178 -0.02 17.64 6.07
N THR A 179 -0.89 17.01 6.87
CA THR A 179 -0.53 16.16 8.01
C THR A 179 0.37 15.00 7.58
N PHE A 180 0.10 14.40 6.42
CA PHE A 180 0.88 13.28 5.84
C PHE A 180 1.90 13.72 4.79
N ARG A 181 1.96 15.00 4.41
CA ARG A 181 2.75 15.47 3.25
C ARG A 181 4.24 15.14 3.35
N SER A 182 4.81 15.26 4.54
CA SER A 182 6.21 14.89 4.78
C SER A 182 6.45 13.38 4.70
N ASP A 183 5.48 12.57 5.10
CA ASP A 183 5.56 11.11 4.98
C ASP A 183 5.41 10.68 3.52
N ASP A 184 4.53 11.34 2.77
CA ASP A 184 4.33 11.13 1.33
C ASP A 184 5.57 11.49 0.51
N LEU A 185 6.28 12.56 0.89
CA LEU A 185 7.56 12.92 0.29
C LEU A 185 8.58 11.78 0.46
N GLU A 186 8.80 11.32 1.69
CA GLU A 186 9.70 10.18 1.96
C GLU A 186 9.23 8.90 1.26
N PHE A 187 7.91 8.72 1.13
CA PHE A 187 7.33 7.60 0.40
C PHE A 187 7.66 7.66 -1.10
N THR A 188 7.57 8.83 -1.74
CA THR A 188 7.95 9.01 -3.16
C THR A 188 9.44 8.75 -3.37
N PHE A 189 10.29 9.16 -2.43
CA PHE A 189 11.74 8.91 -2.47
C PHE A 189 12.04 7.42 -2.34
N ALA A 190 11.38 6.76 -1.40
CA ALA A 190 11.49 5.31 -1.23
C ALA A 190 11.05 4.56 -2.49
N ALA A 191 9.91 4.90 -3.09
CA ALA A 191 9.38 4.24 -4.28
C ALA A 191 10.38 4.30 -5.45
N ARG A 192 10.91 5.50 -5.75
CA ARG A 192 11.94 5.69 -6.79
C ARG A 192 13.21 4.90 -6.50
N ALA A 193 13.70 4.96 -5.26
CA ALA A 193 14.95 4.29 -4.91
C ALA A 193 14.85 2.76 -4.95
N TRP A 194 13.69 2.18 -4.63
CA TRP A 194 13.44 0.74 -4.84
C TRP A 194 13.34 0.41 -6.34
N SER A 195 12.70 1.27 -7.12
CA SER A 195 12.60 1.11 -8.58
C SER A 195 13.95 1.11 -9.27
N GLU A 196 14.83 2.06 -8.95
CA GLU A 196 16.20 2.10 -9.46
C GLU A 196 16.99 0.85 -9.08
N CYS A 197 16.90 0.44 -7.81
CA CYS A 197 17.58 -0.75 -7.31
C CYS A 197 17.18 -2.01 -8.08
N VAL A 198 15.89 -2.15 -8.38
CA VAL A 198 15.35 -3.28 -9.13
C VAL A 198 15.71 -3.20 -10.62
N SER A 199 15.64 -2.00 -11.20
CA SER A 199 15.96 -1.76 -12.62
C SER A 199 17.41 -2.10 -12.95
N PHE A 200 18.35 -1.71 -12.08
CA PHE A 200 19.78 -2.04 -12.23
C PHE A 200 20.11 -3.50 -11.88
N GLY A 201 19.17 -4.26 -11.34
CA GLY A 201 19.41 -5.63 -10.88
C GLY A 201 20.45 -5.72 -9.76
N ALA A 202 20.57 -4.67 -8.94
CA ALA A 202 21.60 -4.54 -7.92
C ALA A 202 21.23 -5.33 -6.65
N PHE A 203 21.49 -6.64 -6.64
CA PHE A 203 21.17 -7.53 -5.52
C PHE A 203 21.79 -7.08 -4.18
N GLU A 204 23.04 -6.64 -4.18
CA GLU A 204 23.71 -6.18 -2.96
C GLU A 204 23.07 -4.90 -2.41
N ALA A 205 22.78 -3.93 -3.28
CA ALA A 205 22.07 -2.71 -2.89
C ALA A 205 20.66 -3.02 -2.36
N TYR A 206 19.97 -3.98 -2.97
CA TYR A 206 18.66 -4.46 -2.52
C TYR A 206 18.76 -5.03 -1.11
N ARG A 207 19.72 -5.94 -0.89
CA ARG A 207 20.00 -6.55 0.42
C ARG A 207 20.26 -5.49 1.48
N ASN A 208 21.21 -4.58 1.24
CA ASN A 208 21.60 -3.56 2.21
C ASN A 208 20.41 -2.65 2.57
N ARG A 209 19.60 -2.25 1.57
CA ARG A 209 18.36 -1.49 1.80
C ARG A 209 17.36 -2.28 2.64
N PHE A 210 17.15 -3.56 2.33
CA PHE A 210 16.19 -4.40 3.02
C PHE A 210 16.60 -4.67 4.48
N GLU A 211 17.83 -5.13 4.69
CA GLU A 211 18.37 -5.50 6.01
C GLU A 211 18.45 -4.28 6.94
N ARG A 212 18.75 -3.07 6.42
CA ARG A 212 18.71 -1.85 7.23
C ARG A 212 17.32 -1.56 7.81
N ILE A 213 16.28 -1.69 6.99
CA ILE A 213 14.90 -1.49 7.43
C ILE A 213 14.45 -2.65 8.33
N GLN A 214 14.92 -3.86 8.04
CA GLN A 214 14.67 -5.02 8.88
C GLN A 214 15.25 -4.83 10.29
N GLN A 215 16.48 -4.35 10.41
CA GLN A 215 17.11 -4.02 11.69
C GLN A 215 16.35 -2.93 12.46
N TYR A 216 15.88 -1.90 11.75
CA TYR A 216 15.09 -0.82 12.35
C TYR A 216 13.79 -1.33 13.01
N PHE A 217 13.10 -2.27 12.36
CA PHE A 217 11.85 -2.84 12.88
C PHE A 217 12.03 -4.11 13.72
N ALA A 218 13.25 -4.65 13.83
CA ALA A 218 13.54 -5.91 14.51
C ALA A 218 12.96 -6.03 15.94
N PRO A 219 13.00 -5.00 16.80
CA PRO A 219 12.44 -5.08 18.14
C PRO A 219 10.92 -5.31 18.18
N ARG A 220 10.22 -5.14 17.06
CA ARG A 220 8.76 -5.11 16.96
C ARG A 220 8.19 -6.25 16.11
N PHE A 221 9.06 -7.07 15.50
CA PHE A 221 8.61 -8.24 14.73
C PHE A 221 7.81 -9.27 15.53
N PRO A 222 8.11 -9.58 16.82
CA PRO A 222 7.33 -10.57 17.55
C PRO A 222 5.83 -10.22 17.63
N ASP A 223 5.50 -8.97 17.97
CA ASP A 223 4.12 -8.50 18.06
C ASP A 223 3.45 -8.41 16.68
N ALA A 224 4.18 -7.91 15.68
CA ALA A 224 3.71 -7.78 14.31
C ALA A 224 3.41 -9.13 13.65
N VAL A 225 4.25 -10.14 13.90
CA VAL A 225 4.06 -11.49 13.36
C VAL A 225 2.85 -12.16 14.00
N ARG A 226 2.64 -11.99 15.32
CA ARG A 226 1.47 -12.51 16.03
C ARG A 226 0.18 -11.95 15.44
N LEU A 227 0.05 -10.62 15.38
CA LEU A 227 -1.14 -9.94 14.86
C LEU A 227 -1.37 -10.17 13.37
N GLY A 228 -0.31 -10.16 12.57
CA GLY A 228 -0.39 -10.45 11.14
C GLY A 228 -0.85 -11.89 10.85
N ASN A 229 -0.53 -12.85 11.71
CA ASN A 229 -1.01 -14.23 11.57
C ASN A 229 -2.48 -14.39 11.97
N GLU A 230 -2.92 -13.69 13.03
CA GLU A 230 -4.34 -13.63 13.42
C GLU A 230 -5.20 -13.05 12.28
N MET A 231 -4.73 -11.96 11.65
CA MET A 231 -5.40 -11.31 10.51
C MET A 231 -5.58 -12.25 9.32
N ILE A 232 -4.50 -12.90 8.86
CA ILE A 232 -4.59 -13.81 7.71
C ILE A 232 -5.53 -14.98 8.02
N LYS A 233 -5.49 -15.51 9.23
CA LYS A 233 -6.36 -16.63 9.62
C LYS A 233 -7.82 -16.26 9.50
N GLU A 234 -8.23 -15.09 10.00
CA GLU A 234 -9.63 -14.65 9.92
C GLU A 234 -10.06 -14.33 8.48
N ILE A 235 -9.20 -13.68 7.70
CA ILE A 235 -9.48 -13.38 6.28
C ILE A 235 -9.63 -14.68 5.49
N MET A 236 -8.72 -15.66 5.67
CA MET A 236 -8.80 -16.95 4.99
C MET A 236 -10.03 -17.79 5.39
N VAL A 237 -10.57 -17.61 6.60
CA VAL A 237 -11.82 -18.25 7.03
C VAL A 237 -13.02 -17.61 6.32
N LYS A 238 -13.04 -16.28 6.18
CA LYS A 238 -14.12 -15.56 5.50
C LYS A 238 -14.12 -15.75 3.98
N THR A 239 -12.96 -15.87 3.32
CA THR A 239 -12.87 -16.07 1.85
C THR A 239 -13.11 -17.53 1.40
N LYS A 240 -13.41 -18.45 2.33
CA LYS A 240 -13.73 -19.86 2.02
C LYS A 240 -15.23 -20.16 2.03
N ASN A 241 -16.03 -19.26 2.58
CA ASN A 241 -17.48 -19.31 2.57
C ASN A 241 -18.01 -18.38 1.47
#